data_AF-A0A9J6G8T1-F1
#
_entry.id   AF-A0A9J6G8T1-F1
#
_cell.length_a   1.000
_cell.length_b   1.000
_cell.length_c   1.000
_cell.angle_alpha   90.00
_cell.angle_beta   90.00
_cell.angle_gamma   90.00
#
_symmetry.space_group_name_H-M   'P 1'
#
loop_
_entity.id
_entity.type
_entity.pdbx_description
1 polymer ?
#
loop_
_entity_poly.entity_id
_entity_poly.type
_entity_poly.pdbx_seq_one_letter_code
_entity_poly.pdbx_strand_id
1 'polypeptide(L)'
;MQQKYLQKCRELSDMKRKVVLLEQEVKLLHDKNVLLEKSTHAKAWGYHKIAGSSEKVSYYTGLPNEQVFLWVVSLFAHSAQCVPSQGISQEDQVLLVLMRLRLDIHLCFLADLFDIGKNSASKLFETVLTVLVAEL
;
A
#
# COMPACT_ATOMS: atom_id res chain seq x y z
N MET A 1 25.44 58.61 -0.69
CA MET A 1 25.32 57.52 -1.70
C MET A 1 25.94 56.20 -1.22
N GLN A 2 27.15 56.21 -0.64
CA GLN A 2 27.85 54.99 -0.16
C GLN A 2 27.13 54.20 0.95
N GLN A 3 26.48 54.86 1.92
CA GLN A 3 25.78 54.14 3.01
C GLN A 3 24.61 53.27 2.54
N LYS A 4 23.82 53.74 1.56
CA LYS A 4 22.73 52.96 0.95
C LYS A 4 23.25 51.71 0.24
N TYR A 5 24.42 51.80 -0.38
CA TYR A 5 25.07 50.67 -1.05
C TYR A 5 25.52 49.60 -0.05
N LEU A 6 26.20 50.01 1.03
CA LEU A 6 26.60 49.13 2.13
C LEU A 6 25.41 48.43 2.79
N GLN A 7 24.31 49.15 2.99
CA GLN A 7 23.08 48.59 3.53
C GLN A 7 22.52 47.49 2.63
N LYS A 8 22.43 47.76 1.31
CA LYS A 8 21.95 46.81 0.32
C LYS A 8 22.86 45.58 0.20
N CYS A 9 24.18 45.74 0.33
CA CYS A 9 25.12 44.62 0.38
C CYS A 9 24.90 43.72 1.61
N ARG A 10 24.57 44.29 2.78
CA ARG A 10 24.22 43.52 3.99
C ARG A 10 22.94 42.74 3.79
N GLU A 11 21.87 43.40 3.33
CA GLU A 11 20.58 42.76 3.05
C GLU A 11 20.72 41.62 2.03
N LEU A 12 21.52 41.81 0.97
CA LEU A 12 21.78 40.79 -0.03
C LEU A 12 22.56 39.59 0.55
N SER A 13 23.47 39.83 1.50
CA SER A 13 24.19 38.78 2.20
C SER A 13 23.27 37.96 3.11
N ASP A 14 22.41 38.62 3.87
CA ASP A 14 21.46 37.95 4.76
C ASP A 14 20.41 37.15 3.97
N MET A 15 19.96 37.68 2.84
CA MET A 15 19.02 37.00 1.95
C MET A 15 19.66 35.74 1.33
N LYS A 16 20.92 35.82 0.90
CA LYS A 16 21.67 34.64 0.42
C LYS A 16 21.79 33.56 1.49
N ARG A 17 22.05 33.93 2.75
CA ARG A 17 22.06 32.96 3.87
C ARG A 17 20.71 32.29 4.06
N LYS A 18 19.62 33.06 4.02
CA LYS A 18 18.26 32.49 4.14
C LYS A 18 17.95 31.51 3.02
N VAL A 19 18.33 31.82 1.78
CA VAL A 19 18.14 30.92 0.64
C VAL A 19 18.85 29.58 0.88
N VAL A 20 20.12 29.61 1.30
CA VAL A 20 20.88 28.39 1.60
C VAL A 20 20.23 27.56 2.70
N LEU A 21 19.74 28.20 3.78
CA LEU A 21 19.05 27.50 4.86
C LEU A 21 17.73 26.88 4.41
N LEU A 22 16.96 27.58 3.57
CA LEU A 22 15.71 27.07 3.02
C LEU A 22 15.96 25.89 2.06
N GLU A 23 17.00 25.96 1.23
CA GLU A 23 17.40 24.85 0.36
C GLU A 23 17.77 23.60 1.17
N GLN A 24 18.47 23.77 2.29
CA GLN A 24 18.79 22.68 3.21
C GLN A 24 17.53 22.07 3.84
N GLU A 25 16.59 22.90 4.31
CA GLU A 25 15.33 22.44 4.90
C GLU A 25 14.47 21.70 3.87
N VAL A 26 14.36 22.21 2.64
CA VAL A 26 13.64 21.54 1.55
C VAL A 26 14.23 20.17 1.28
N LYS A 27 15.56 20.04 1.23
CA LYS A 27 16.22 18.76 1.05
C LYS A 27 15.91 17.80 2.20
N LEU A 28 16.00 18.27 3.45
CA LEU A 28 15.71 17.48 4.65
C LEU A 28 14.27 16.98 4.69
N LEU A 29 13.31 17.85 4.34
CA LEU A 29 11.89 17.50 4.27
C LEU A 29 11.61 16.51 3.15
N HIS A 30 12.26 16.66 2.00
CA HIS A 30 12.16 15.71 0.91
C HIS A 30 12.66 14.32 1.32
N ASP A 31 13.84 14.23 1.94
CA ASP A 31 14.40 12.97 2.41
C ASP A 31 13.51 12.30 3.47
N LYS A 32 12.93 13.10 4.39
CA LYS A 32 11.95 12.60 5.38
C LYS A 32 10.68 12.06 4.72
N ASN A 33 10.13 12.76 3.73
CA ASN A 33 8.95 12.28 3.00
C ASN A 33 9.24 10.96 2.29
N VAL A 34 10.38 10.84 1.62
CA VAL A 34 10.79 9.58 0.98
C VAL A 34 10.89 8.43 2.00
N LEU A 35 11.43 8.69 3.18
CA LEU A 35 11.51 7.67 4.25
C LEU A 35 10.14 7.32 4.83
N LEU A 36 9.28 8.32 5.01
CA LEU A 36 7.92 8.14 5.51
C LEU A 36 7.08 7.34 4.51
N GLU A 37 7.11 7.70 3.22
CA GLU A 37 6.44 6.98 2.13
C GLU A 37 6.90 5.52 2.09
N LYS A 38 8.21 5.26 2.17
CA LYS A 38 8.74 3.89 2.28
C LYS A 38 8.21 3.16 3.52
N SER A 39 8.12 3.86 4.65
CA SER A 39 7.64 3.28 5.92
C SER A 39 6.13 3.05 5.92
N THR A 40 5.34 3.85 5.19
CA THR A 40 3.89 3.65 5.03
C THR A 40 3.58 2.56 4.03
N HIS A 41 4.31 2.46 2.91
CA HIS A 41 4.17 1.32 2.00
C HIS A 41 4.55 0.00 2.68
N ALA A 42 5.53 0.00 3.59
CA ALA A 42 5.86 -1.17 4.42
C ALA A 42 4.80 -1.49 5.50
N LYS A 43 3.90 -0.55 5.81
CA LYS A 43 2.79 -0.72 6.77
C LYS A 43 1.50 -1.19 6.13
N ALA A 44 1.31 -1.02 4.82
CA ALA A 44 0.18 -1.59 4.11
C ALA A 44 0.13 -3.10 4.42
N TRP A 45 -1.03 -3.60 4.84
CA TRP A 45 -1.19 -5.03 5.08
C TRP A 45 -1.30 -5.74 3.74
N GLY A 46 -0.82 -6.98 3.67
CA GLY A 46 -0.89 -7.78 2.45
C GLY A 46 -0.21 -9.13 2.61
N TYR A 47 -0.23 -9.91 1.55
CA TYR A 47 0.32 -11.26 1.46
C TYR A 47 1.78 -11.33 1.90
N HIS A 48 2.58 -10.30 1.60
CA HIS A 48 3.98 -10.22 2.03
C HIS A 48 4.18 -10.35 3.57
N LYS A 49 3.16 -10.08 4.40
CA LYS A 49 3.23 -10.25 5.87
C LYS A 49 3.12 -11.71 6.32
N ILE A 50 2.55 -12.57 5.48
CA ILE A 50 2.25 -13.97 5.76
C ILE A 50 3.01 -14.95 4.87
N ALA A 51 3.59 -14.46 3.76
CA ALA A 51 4.43 -15.23 2.84
C ALA A 51 5.58 -15.94 3.58
N GLY A 52 5.90 -17.15 3.14
CA GLY A 52 6.91 -18.03 3.76
C GLY A 52 6.49 -18.68 5.08
N SER A 53 5.25 -18.49 5.55
CA SER A 53 4.75 -19.08 6.80
C SER A 53 3.43 -19.82 6.60
N SER A 54 3.51 -21.15 6.48
CA SER A 54 2.31 -22.01 6.36
C SER A 54 1.34 -21.85 7.53
N GLU A 55 1.84 -21.61 8.74
CA GLU A 55 1.01 -21.33 9.92
C GLU A 55 0.17 -20.06 9.73
N LYS A 56 0.80 -18.95 9.31
CA LYS A 56 0.09 -17.70 9.06
C LYS A 56 -0.88 -17.85 7.90
N VAL A 57 -0.46 -18.47 6.80
CA VAL A 57 -1.34 -18.75 5.65
C VAL A 57 -2.57 -19.51 6.12
N SER A 58 -2.39 -20.58 6.91
CA SER A 58 -3.50 -21.37 7.44
C SER A 58 -4.41 -20.58 8.37
N TYR A 59 -3.85 -19.77 9.25
CA TYR A 59 -4.62 -18.92 10.14
C TYR A 59 -5.50 -17.92 9.38
N TYR A 60 -4.93 -17.17 8.43
CA TYR A 60 -5.64 -16.09 7.73
C TYR A 60 -6.57 -16.58 6.62
N THR A 61 -6.22 -17.69 5.95
CA THR A 61 -6.95 -18.15 4.75
C THR A 61 -7.75 -19.43 4.97
N GLY A 62 -7.41 -20.22 6.00
CA GLY A 62 -7.92 -21.57 6.19
C GLY A 62 -7.26 -22.63 5.30
N LEU A 63 -6.36 -22.24 4.38
CA LEU A 63 -5.65 -23.16 3.50
C LEU A 63 -4.48 -23.83 4.22
N PRO A 64 -4.11 -25.07 3.88
CA PRO A 64 -3.14 -25.83 4.67
C PRO A 64 -1.71 -25.27 4.63
N ASN A 65 -1.31 -24.61 3.54
CA ASN A 65 0.03 -24.05 3.37
C ASN A 65 0.08 -23.01 2.23
N GLU A 66 1.25 -22.40 2.08
CA GLU A 66 1.53 -21.39 1.05
C GLU A 66 1.38 -21.91 -0.38
N GLN A 67 1.78 -23.15 -0.68
CA GLN A 67 1.65 -23.70 -2.03
C GLN A 67 0.18 -23.80 -2.46
N VAL A 68 -0.71 -24.22 -1.57
CA VAL A 68 -2.15 -24.29 -1.88
C VAL A 68 -2.72 -22.89 -2.08
N PHE A 69 -2.31 -21.91 -1.28
CA PHE A 69 -2.71 -20.52 -1.49
C PHE A 69 -2.29 -19.99 -2.86
N LEU A 70 -1.01 -20.17 -3.25
CA LEU A 70 -0.52 -19.73 -4.55
C LEU A 70 -1.19 -20.47 -5.71
N TRP A 71 -1.53 -21.75 -5.54
CA TRP A 71 -2.32 -22.48 -6.51
C TRP A 71 -3.72 -21.87 -6.69
N VAL A 72 -4.41 -21.54 -5.59
CA VAL A 72 -5.70 -20.83 -5.66
C VAL A 72 -5.54 -19.48 -6.36
N VAL A 73 -4.52 -18.68 -6.04
CA VAL A 73 -4.22 -17.42 -6.74
C VAL A 73 -4.02 -17.65 -8.24
N SER A 74 -3.35 -18.73 -8.63
CA SER A 74 -3.12 -19.05 -10.04
C SER A 74 -4.41 -19.33 -10.84
N LEU A 75 -5.48 -19.81 -10.19
CA LEU A 75 -6.78 -19.99 -10.86
C LEU A 75 -7.35 -18.65 -11.34
N PHE A 76 -7.13 -17.58 -10.58
CA PHE A 76 -7.59 -16.24 -10.95
C PHE A 76 -6.85 -15.66 -12.14
N ALA A 77 -5.56 -15.96 -12.29
CA ALA A 77 -4.76 -15.52 -13.44
C ALA A 77 -5.32 -16.04 -14.77
N HIS A 78 -6.06 -17.16 -14.74
CA HIS A 78 -6.69 -17.76 -15.91
C HIS A 78 -8.14 -17.28 -16.13
N SER A 79 -8.74 -16.61 -15.14
CA SER A 79 -10.10 -16.10 -15.25
C SER A 79 -10.15 -14.76 -15.99
N ALA A 80 -10.93 -14.69 -17.07
CA ALA A 80 -11.13 -13.47 -17.87
C ALA A 80 -11.85 -12.33 -17.12
N GLN A 81 -12.27 -12.58 -15.87
CA GLN A 81 -12.96 -11.65 -14.97
C GLN A 81 -12.02 -10.97 -13.97
N CYS A 82 -10.70 -11.07 -14.19
CA CYS A 82 -9.70 -10.34 -13.41
C CYS A 82 -10.13 -8.88 -13.21
N VAL A 83 -10.43 -8.51 -11.96
CA VAL A 83 -10.79 -7.15 -11.61
C VAL A 83 -9.54 -6.29 -11.83
N PRO A 84 -9.58 -5.27 -12.71
CA PRO A 84 -8.51 -4.29 -12.78
C PRO A 84 -8.64 -3.39 -11.55
N SER A 85 -8.24 -3.88 -10.38
CA SER A 85 -8.18 -3.05 -9.19
C SER A 85 -6.83 -2.35 -9.21
N GLN A 86 -6.82 -1.13 -9.75
CA GLN A 86 -5.69 -0.21 -9.74
C GLN A 86 -5.19 -0.07 -8.28
N GLY A 87 -4.14 -0.83 -7.91
CA GLY A 87 -3.46 -0.69 -6.61
C GLY A 87 -3.43 -1.92 -5.68
N ILE A 88 -4.03 -3.06 -6.02
CA ILE A 88 -3.98 -4.27 -5.16
C ILE A 88 -3.57 -5.51 -5.96
N SER A 89 -2.59 -6.26 -5.44
CA SER A 89 -2.04 -7.47 -6.07
C SER A 89 -3.07 -8.60 -6.11
N GLN A 90 -2.90 -9.60 -7.00
CA GLN A 90 -3.82 -10.73 -7.08
C GLN A 90 -3.82 -11.55 -5.78
N GLU A 91 -2.65 -11.74 -5.19
CA GLU A 91 -2.45 -12.37 -3.90
C GLU A 91 -3.27 -11.67 -2.81
N ASP A 92 -3.20 -10.33 -2.77
CA ASP A 92 -3.94 -9.53 -1.79
C ASP A 92 -5.46 -9.57 -2.02
N GLN A 93 -5.91 -9.61 -3.27
CA GLN A 93 -7.33 -9.74 -3.60
C GLN A 93 -7.89 -11.08 -3.07
N VAL A 94 -7.20 -12.17 -3.37
CA VAL A 94 -7.59 -13.51 -2.89
C VAL A 94 -7.50 -13.59 -1.37
N LEU A 95 -6.41 -13.07 -0.79
CA LEU A 95 -6.22 -13.05 0.65
C LEU A 95 -7.33 -12.28 1.37
N LEU A 96 -7.76 -11.13 0.86
CA LEU A 96 -8.85 -10.34 1.43
C LEU A 96 -10.14 -11.16 1.51
N VAL A 97 -10.51 -11.83 0.41
CA VAL A 97 -11.74 -12.64 0.35
C VAL A 97 -11.64 -13.85 1.26
N LEU A 98 -10.52 -14.56 1.26
CA LEU A 98 -10.32 -15.70 2.16
C LEU A 98 -10.34 -15.26 3.62
N MET A 99 -9.76 -14.11 3.98
CA MET A 99 -9.86 -13.54 5.33
C MET A 99 -11.31 -13.20 5.70
N ARG A 100 -12.10 -12.65 4.77
CA ARG A 100 -13.54 -12.40 4.99
C ARG A 100 -14.30 -13.69 5.26
N LEU A 101 -14.04 -14.74 4.50
CA LEU A 101 -14.72 -16.03 4.63
C LEU A 101 -14.27 -16.80 5.89
N ARG A 102 -12.97 -16.79 6.19
CA ARG A 102 -12.37 -17.58 7.27
C ARG A 102 -12.52 -16.94 8.65
N LEU A 103 -12.31 -15.63 8.74
CA LEU A 103 -12.24 -14.90 10.00
C LEU A 103 -13.49 -14.04 10.25
N ASP A 104 -14.43 -14.01 9.31
CA ASP A 104 -15.65 -13.18 9.34
C ASP A 104 -15.35 -11.69 9.61
N ILE A 105 -14.21 -11.18 9.12
CA ILE A 105 -13.81 -9.77 9.29
C ILE A 105 -14.69 -8.88 8.43
N HIS A 106 -15.17 -7.77 8.98
CA HIS A 106 -16.05 -6.85 8.24
C HIS A 106 -15.34 -6.18 7.04
N LEU A 107 -16.02 -6.05 5.89
CA LEU A 107 -15.44 -5.50 4.66
C LEU A 107 -14.91 -4.06 4.81
N CYS A 108 -15.53 -3.22 5.66
CA CYS A 108 -14.98 -1.89 5.93
C CYS A 108 -13.57 -1.96 6.53
N PHE A 109 -13.34 -2.87 7.47
CA PHE A 109 -12.03 -3.01 8.10
C PHE A 109 -11.01 -3.60 7.13
N LEU A 110 -11.42 -4.56 6.30
CA LEU A 110 -10.56 -5.10 5.25
C LEU A 110 -10.20 -4.03 4.20
N ALA A 111 -11.13 -3.12 3.89
CA ALA A 111 -10.87 -2.00 2.99
C ALA A 111 -9.75 -1.10 3.54
N ASP A 112 -9.84 -0.72 4.82
CA ASP A 112 -8.80 0.06 5.50
C ASP A 112 -7.47 -0.71 5.60
N LEU A 113 -7.55 -2.02 5.87
CA LEU A 113 -6.39 -2.89 6.05
C LEU A 113 -5.56 -3.01 4.77
N PHE A 114 -6.21 -3.18 3.63
CA PHE A 114 -5.59 -3.32 2.30
C PHE A 114 -5.48 -1.98 1.54
N ASP A 115 -5.77 -0.85 2.19
CA ASP A 115 -5.71 0.50 1.61
C ASP A 115 -6.52 0.64 0.30
N ILE A 116 -7.73 0.09 0.29
CA ILE A 116 -8.68 0.19 -0.82
C ILE A 116 -9.99 0.82 -0.36
N GLY A 117 -10.73 1.44 -1.28
CA GLY A 117 -12.06 1.99 -0.96
C GLY A 117 -13.07 0.89 -0.61
N LYS A 118 -14.00 1.16 0.33
CA LYS A 118 -15.08 0.23 0.73
C LYS A 118 -15.88 -0.34 -0.44
N ASN A 119 -16.20 0.50 -1.43
CA ASN A 119 -16.91 0.07 -2.64
C ASN A 119 -16.06 -0.90 -3.48
N SER A 120 -14.75 -0.65 -3.56
CA SER A 120 -13.79 -1.54 -4.23
C SER A 120 -13.69 -2.87 -3.49
N ALA A 121 -13.57 -2.86 -2.16
CA ALA A 121 -13.55 -4.07 -1.35
C ALA A 121 -14.82 -4.92 -1.52
N SER A 122 -15.99 -4.28 -1.59
CA SER A 122 -17.27 -4.99 -1.78
C SER A 122 -17.37 -5.63 -3.16
N LYS A 123 -17.03 -4.89 -4.22
CA LYS A 123 -17.00 -5.42 -5.60
C LYS A 123 -15.97 -6.55 -5.75
N LEU A 124 -14.78 -6.34 -5.19
CA LEU A 124 -13.71 -7.34 -5.17
C LEU A 124 -14.19 -8.62 -4.48
N PHE A 125 -14.85 -8.49 -3.32
CA PHE A 125 -15.41 -9.64 -2.62
C PHE A 125 -16.40 -10.42 -3.49
N GLU A 126 -17.37 -9.76 -4.10
CA GLU A 126 -18.37 -10.41 -4.96
C GLU A 126 -17.74 -11.07 -6.19
N THR A 127 -16.83 -10.37 -6.89
CA THR A 127 -16.19 -10.91 -8.10
C THR A 127 -15.28 -12.10 -7.77
N VAL A 128 -14.41 -11.95 -6.78
CA VAL A 128 -13.46 -13.01 -6.41
C VAL A 128 -14.21 -14.22 -5.85
N LEU A 129 -15.26 -14.02 -5.05
CA LEU A 129 -16.12 -15.12 -4.59
C LEU A 129 -16.79 -15.85 -5.74
N THR A 130 -17.29 -15.12 -6.75
CA THR A 130 -17.91 -15.73 -7.93
C THR A 130 -16.92 -16.59 -8.70
N VAL A 131 -15.68 -16.13 -8.88
CA VAL A 131 -14.62 -16.91 -9.53
C VAL A 131 -14.23 -18.12 -8.69
N LEU A 132 -14.07 -18.00 -7.36
CA LEU A 132 -13.78 -19.14 -6.49
C LEU A 132 -14.83 -20.23 -6.60
N VAL A 133 -16.11 -19.85 -6.60
CA VAL A 133 -17.22 -20.81 -6.71
C VAL A 133 -17.30 -21.46 -8.09
N ALA A 134 -16.78 -20.80 -9.14
CA ALA A 134 -16.76 -21.35 -10.49
C ALA A 134 -15.58 -22.32 -10.72
N GLU A 135 -14.45 -22.09 -10.06
CA GLU A 135 -13.18 -22.82 -10.28
C GLU A 135 -12.87 -23.90 -9.23
N LEU A 136 -13.60 -23.92 -8.09
CA LEU A 136 -13.47 -24.92 -7.01
C LEU A 136 -14.72 -25.80 -6.90
#